data_AF-A0A8I7BB95-F1
#
_entry.id   AF-A0A8I7BB95-F1
#
_cell.length_a   1.000
_cell.length_b   1.000
_cell.length_c   1.000
_cell.angle_alpha   90.00
_cell.angle_beta   90.00
_cell.angle_gamma   90.00
#
_symmetry.space_group_name_H-M   'P 1'
#
loop_
_entity.id
_entity.type
_entity.pdbx_description
1 polymer ?
#
loop_
_entity_poly.entity_id
_entity_poly.type
_entity_poly.pdbx_seq_one_letter_code
_entity_poly.pdbx_strand_id
1 'polypeptide(L)'
;MKREQEAASLREKIDAMVQSNELMLLKSLEIKKELDEKKTKEKQEKWQMLKEEGLRKAAIEKQKARTSETKSMSLLLVEENKIMSMNRNDMDDLTKTWHDMARREILKRRMVASTGACSSSGDVFSAPYAANVDDFSAGVGTSVGCGFGGADELQYGLHSAE
;
A
#
# COMPACT_ATOMS: atom_id res chain seq x y z
N MET A 1 60.47 42.27 -39.99
CA MET A 1 60.87 41.09 -39.20
C MET A 1 60.55 41.18 -37.71
N LYS A 2 61.29 41.87 -36.82
CA LYS A 2 61.02 41.82 -35.35
C LYS A 2 59.57 42.18 -34.95
N ARG A 3 59.03 43.29 -35.47
CA ARG A 3 57.64 43.72 -35.21
C ARG A 3 56.57 42.75 -35.72
N GLU A 4 56.81 42.07 -36.84
CA GLU A 4 55.87 41.11 -37.41
C GLU A 4 55.86 39.81 -36.61
N GLN A 5 57.03 39.39 -36.14
CA GLN A 5 57.16 38.22 -35.26
C GLN A 5 56.50 38.46 -33.90
N GLU A 6 56.65 39.66 -33.33
CA GLU A 6 55.94 40.07 -32.12
C GLU A 6 54.42 40.08 -32.33
N ALA A 7 53.95 40.63 -33.46
CA ALA A 7 52.53 40.63 -33.78
C ALA A 7 51.96 39.21 -33.99
N ALA A 8 52.71 38.30 -34.60
CA ALA A 8 52.32 36.90 -34.75
C ALA A 8 52.25 36.17 -33.39
N SER A 9 53.27 36.36 -32.53
CA SER A 9 53.30 35.78 -31.19
C SER A 9 52.15 36.26 -30.30
N LEU A 10 51.77 37.54 -30.41
CA LEU A 10 50.61 38.07 -29.69
C LEU A 10 49.30 37.46 -30.17
N ARG A 11 49.14 37.23 -31.48
CA ARG A 11 47.95 36.57 -32.05
C ARG A 11 47.84 35.13 -31.55
N GLU A 12 48.93 34.37 -31.62
CA GLU A 12 48.97 32.98 -31.15
C GLU A 12 48.63 32.88 -29.65
N LYS A 13 49.10 33.83 -28.83
CA LYS A 13 48.76 33.88 -27.41
C LYS A 13 47.27 34.18 -27.17
N ILE A 14 46.67 35.08 -27.96
CA ILE A 14 45.24 35.38 -27.89
C ILE A 14 44.43 34.13 -28.28
N ASP A 15 44.80 33.45 -29.36
CA ASP A 15 44.11 32.23 -29.80
C ASP A 15 44.19 31.13 -28.74
N ALA A 16 45.37 30.92 -28.14
CA ALA A 16 45.55 29.97 -27.04
C ALA A 16 44.70 30.32 -25.80
N MET A 17 44.57 31.61 -25.47
CA MET A 17 43.71 32.07 -24.37
C MET A 17 42.22 31.83 -24.68
N VAL A 18 41.78 32.12 -25.90
CA VAL A 18 40.39 31.89 -26.32
C VAL A 18 40.05 30.40 -26.25
N GLN A 19 40.90 29.55 -26.82
CA GLN A 19 40.75 28.08 -26.76
C GLN A 19 40.74 27.55 -25.32
N SER A 20 41.60 28.08 -24.45
CA SER A 20 41.64 27.71 -23.04
C SER A 20 40.34 28.07 -22.32
N ASN A 21 39.78 29.25 -22.60
CA ASN A 21 38.51 29.70 -22.03
C ASN A 21 37.33 28.86 -22.54
N GLU A 22 37.27 28.56 -23.83
CA GLU A 22 36.25 27.70 -24.42
C GLU A 22 36.28 26.30 -23.80
N LEU A 23 37.46 25.71 -23.66
CA LEU A 23 37.63 24.40 -23.04
C LEU A 23 37.19 24.41 -21.57
N MET A 24 37.51 25.47 -20.81
CA MET A 24 37.10 25.62 -19.42
C MET A 24 35.57 25.73 -19.28
N LEU A 25 34.93 26.51 -20.16
CA LEU A 25 33.48 26.66 -20.20
C LEU A 25 32.80 25.33 -20.53
N LEU A 26 33.29 24.60 -21.53
CA LEU A 26 32.77 23.27 -21.88
C LEU A 26 32.84 22.30 -20.71
N LYS A 27 34.00 22.22 -20.02
CA LYS A 27 34.15 21.38 -18.82
C LYS A 27 33.19 21.80 -17.71
N SER A 28 33.00 23.10 -17.51
CA SER A 28 32.08 23.61 -16.47
C SER A 28 30.63 23.27 -16.76
N LEU A 29 30.22 23.33 -18.03
CA LEU A 29 28.88 22.96 -18.46
C LEU A 29 28.64 21.44 -18.34
N GLU A 30 29.63 20.62 -18.67
CA GLU A 30 29.54 19.17 -18.52
C GLU A 30 29.37 18.77 -17.05
N ILE A 31 30.18 19.34 -16.14
CA ILE A 31 30.06 19.10 -14.70
C ILE A 31 28.69 19.53 -14.19
N LYS A 32 28.19 20.69 -14.64
CA LYS A 32 26.86 21.18 -14.24
C LYS A 32 25.76 20.21 -14.67
N LYS A 33 25.82 19.72 -15.91
CA LYS A 33 24.88 18.73 -16.44
C LYS A 33 24.94 17.43 -15.64
N GLU A 34 26.13 16.89 -15.41
CA GLU A 34 26.32 15.65 -14.63
C GLU A 34 25.76 15.78 -13.21
N LEU A 35 25.96 16.94 -12.57
CA LEU A 35 25.44 17.23 -11.23
C LEU A 35 23.90 17.25 -11.20
N ASP A 36 23.27 17.86 -12.19
CA ASP A 36 21.80 17.93 -12.29
C ASP A 36 21.18 16.56 -12.64
N GLU A 37 21.84 15.78 -13.50
CA GLU A 37 21.47 14.38 -13.76
C GLU A 37 21.60 13.52 -12.50
N LYS A 38 22.68 13.68 -11.74
CA LYS A 38 22.87 12.92 -10.48
C LYS A 38 21.79 13.24 -9.46
N LYS A 39 21.44 14.52 -9.31
CA LYS A 39 20.37 14.95 -8.38
C LYS A 39 19.00 14.39 -8.75
N THR A 40 18.69 14.31 -10.05
CA THR A 40 17.41 13.75 -10.51
C THR A 40 17.36 12.24 -10.35
N LYS A 41 18.44 11.54 -10.71
CA LYS A 41 18.60 10.09 -10.48
C LYS A 41 18.49 9.73 -8.99
N GLU A 42 19.20 10.44 -8.12
CA GLU A 42 19.15 10.19 -6.67
C GLU A 42 17.74 10.37 -6.09
N LYS A 43 16.99 11.39 -6.54
CA LYS A 43 15.59 11.57 -6.14
C LYS A 43 14.74 10.39 -6.60
N GLN A 44 14.90 9.97 -7.86
CA GLN A 44 14.15 8.85 -8.41
C GLN A 44 14.46 7.53 -7.69
N GLU A 45 15.74 7.24 -7.43
CA GLU A 45 16.18 6.07 -6.68
C GLU A 45 15.63 6.06 -5.25
N LYS A 46 15.68 7.20 -4.55
CA LYS A 46 15.05 7.33 -3.21
C LYS A 46 13.55 7.06 -3.24
N TRP A 47 12.85 7.56 -4.25
CA TRP A 47 11.42 7.27 -4.42
C TRP A 47 11.14 5.80 -4.69
N GLN A 48 11.95 5.14 -5.51
CA GLN A 48 11.83 3.70 -5.76
C GLN A 48 12.10 2.89 -4.50
N MET A 49 13.17 3.20 -3.76
CA MET A 49 13.51 2.54 -2.51
C MET A 49 12.38 2.64 -1.48
N LEU A 50 11.74 3.81 -1.34
CA LEU A 50 10.59 3.98 -0.45
C LEU A 50 9.40 3.11 -0.87
N LYS A 51 9.13 3.02 -2.18
CA LYS A 51 8.05 2.18 -2.71
C LYS A 51 8.31 0.70 -2.45
N GLU A 52 9.52 0.23 -2.74
CA GLU A 52 9.92 -1.16 -2.53
C GLU A 52 9.94 -1.53 -1.05
N GLU A 53 10.40 -0.63 -0.18
CA GLU A 53 10.38 -0.85 1.26
C GLU A 53 8.94 -0.97 1.79
N GLY A 54 8.02 -0.14 1.30
CA GLY A 54 6.59 -0.24 1.62
C GLY A 54 5.99 -1.60 1.23
N LEU A 55 6.27 -2.06 0.01
CA LEU A 55 5.84 -3.37 -0.48
C LEU A 55 6.45 -4.51 0.36
N ARG A 56 7.74 -4.43 0.69
CA ARG A 56 8.43 -5.42 1.52
C ARG A 56 7.83 -5.49 2.94
N LYS A 57 7.52 -4.35 3.55
CA LYS A 57 6.87 -4.30 4.88
C LYS A 57 5.48 -4.92 4.85
N ALA A 58 4.66 -4.56 3.86
CA ALA A 58 3.32 -5.13 3.70
C ALA A 58 3.36 -6.66 3.48
N ALA A 59 4.32 -7.15 2.70
CA ALA A 59 4.52 -8.59 2.49
C ALA A 59 4.89 -9.33 3.80
N ILE A 60 5.78 -8.74 4.61
CA ILE A 60 6.16 -9.31 5.91
C ILE A 60 4.97 -9.32 6.88
N GLU A 61 4.18 -8.24 6.93
CA GLU A 61 3.01 -8.15 7.80
C GLU A 61 1.93 -9.17 7.41
N LYS A 62 1.63 -9.30 6.11
CA LYS A 62 0.73 -10.32 5.59
C LYS A 62 1.22 -11.74 5.93
N GLN A 63 2.52 -11.98 5.81
CA GLN A 63 3.09 -13.28 6.17
C GLN A 63 3.00 -13.55 7.68
N LYS A 64 3.25 -12.54 8.52
CA LYS A 64 3.08 -12.64 9.97
C LYS A 64 1.64 -12.97 10.33
N ALA A 65 0.67 -12.25 9.78
CA ALA A 65 -0.76 -12.51 9.97
C ALA A 65 -1.13 -13.96 9.60
N ARG A 66 -0.70 -14.43 8.43
CA ARG A 66 -0.92 -15.82 8.00
C ARG A 66 -0.30 -16.84 8.95
N THR A 67 0.92 -16.58 9.43
CA THR A 67 1.57 -17.50 10.38
C THR A 67 0.88 -17.52 11.75
N SER A 68 0.39 -16.39 12.24
CA SER A 68 -0.39 -16.33 13.48
C SER A 68 -1.75 -17.01 13.33
N GLU A 69 -2.44 -16.79 12.21
CA GLU A 69 -3.69 -17.48 11.89
C GLU A 69 -3.48 -18.99 11.83
N THR A 70 -2.46 -19.45 11.10
CA THR A 70 -2.12 -20.88 10.98
C THR A 70 -1.80 -21.50 12.36
N LYS A 71 -1.02 -20.80 13.20
CA LYS A 71 -0.72 -21.25 14.57
C LYS A 71 -1.98 -21.34 15.42
N SER A 72 -2.84 -20.33 15.37
CA SER A 72 -4.11 -20.31 16.11
C SER A 72 -5.05 -21.44 15.66
N MET A 73 -5.13 -21.71 14.34
CA MET A 73 -5.91 -22.81 13.80
C MET A 73 -5.35 -24.18 14.23
N SER A 74 -4.02 -24.33 14.24
CA SER A 74 -3.38 -25.55 14.73
C SER A 74 -3.71 -25.82 16.20
N LEU A 75 -3.66 -24.79 17.07
CA LEU A 75 -4.04 -24.93 18.48
C LEU A 75 -5.53 -25.28 18.65
N LEU A 76 -6.40 -24.66 17.85
CA LEU A 76 -7.83 -24.95 17.85
C LEU A 76 -8.11 -26.41 17.49
N LEU A 77 -7.45 -26.95 16.46
CA LEU A 77 -7.58 -28.36 16.08
C LEU A 77 -7.10 -29.32 17.17
N VAL A 78 -6.04 -28.97 17.90
CA VAL A 78 -5.57 -29.78 19.03
C VAL A 78 -6.59 -29.78 20.17
N GLU A 79 -7.15 -28.61 20.51
CA GLU A 79 -8.22 -28.48 21.50
C GLU A 79 -9.47 -29.27 21.08
N GLU A 80 -9.88 -29.15 19.81
CA GLU A 80 -10.99 -29.92 19.24
C GLU A 80 -10.76 -31.42 19.36
N ASN A 81 -9.60 -31.92 18.92
CA ASN A 81 -9.27 -33.34 19.00
C ASN A 81 -9.31 -33.85 20.45
N LYS A 82 -8.82 -33.04 21.41
CA LYS A 82 -8.89 -33.39 22.83
C LYS A 82 -10.33 -33.52 23.32
N ILE A 83 -11.19 -32.56 23.00
CA ILE A 83 -12.60 -32.59 23.44
C ILE A 83 -13.34 -33.74 22.75
N MET A 84 -13.14 -33.94 21.44
CA MET A 84 -13.84 -34.95 20.66
C MET A 84 -13.44 -36.38 21.03
N SER A 85 -12.19 -36.59 21.47
CA SER A 85 -11.69 -37.92 21.88
C SER A 85 -12.06 -38.33 23.31
N MET A 86 -12.58 -37.42 24.14
CA MET A 86 -13.05 -37.77 25.48
C MET A 86 -14.31 -38.64 25.42
N ASN A 87 -14.28 -39.80 26.09
CA ASN A 87 -15.42 -40.69 26.17
C ASN A 87 -16.52 -40.07 27.04
N ARG A 88 -17.73 -39.96 26.49
CA ARG A 88 -18.89 -39.37 27.18
C ARG A 88 -19.48 -40.28 28.25
N ASN A 89 -19.30 -41.59 28.10
CA ASN A 89 -19.97 -42.58 28.94
C ASN A 89 -19.37 -42.66 30.34
N ASP A 90 -18.12 -42.25 30.49
CA ASP A 90 -17.38 -42.32 31.76
C ASP A 90 -17.48 -41.01 32.57
N MET A 91 -18.26 -40.03 32.07
CA MET A 91 -18.41 -38.71 32.70
C MET A 91 -19.67 -38.63 33.57
N ASP A 92 -19.60 -37.88 34.65
CA ASP A 92 -20.78 -37.50 35.44
C ASP A 92 -21.67 -36.50 34.68
N ASP A 93 -22.89 -36.27 35.16
CA ASP A 93 -23.87 -35.45 34.44
C ASP A 93 -23.46 -33.98 34.33
N LEU A 94 -22.77 -33.45 35.35
CA LEU A 94 -22.23 -32.09 35.29
C LEU A 94 -21.15 -31.98 34.21
N THR A 95 -20.23 -32.94 34.16
CA THR A 95 -19.14 -32.99 33.18
C THR A 95 -19.68 -33.23 31.77
N LYS A 96 -20.75 -34.00 31.60
CA LYS A 96 -21.45 -34.13 30.30
C LYS A 96 -21.98 -32.79 29.80
N THR A 97 -22.63 -32.01 30.67
CA THR A 97 -23.15 -30.69 30.28
C THR A 97 -22.03 -29.74 29.88
N TRP A 98 -20.93 -29.72 30.64
CA TRP A 98 -19.74 -28.94 30.30
C TRP A 98 -19.14 -29.37 28.96
N HIS A 99 -19.03 -30.68 28.73
CA HIS A 99 -18.47 -31.24 27.50
C HIS A 99 -19.31 -30.91 26.27
N ASP A 100 -20.63 -30.96 26.38
CA ASP A 100 -21.55 -30.61 25.31
C ASP A 100 -21.48 -29.10 24.99
N MET A 101 -21.31 -28.24 26.02
CA MET A 101 -21.05 -26.81 25.83
C MET A 101 -19.68 -26.57 25.17
N ALA A 102 -18.63 -27.25 25.62
CA ALA A 102 -17.28 -27.11 25.08
C ALA A 102 -17.19 -27.58 23.62
N ARG A 103 -17.86 -28.69 23.26
CA ARG A 103 -18.01 -29.16 21.87
C ARG A 103 -18.72 -28.13 20.99
N ARG A 104 -19.81 -27.53 21.47
CA ARG A 104 -20.53 -26.51 20.70
C ARG A 104 -19.66 -25.27 20.49
N GLU A 105 -18.94 -24.85 21.52
CA GLU A 105 -18.10 -23.66 21.47
C GLU A 105 -16.89 -23.83 20.55
N ILE A 106 -16.22 -25.00 20.57
CA ILE A 106 -15.07 -25.24 19.68
C ILE A 106 -15.48 -25.30 18.20
N LEU A 107 -16.65 -25.87 17.89
CA LEU A 107 -17.19 -25.91 16.54
C LEU A 107 -17.53 -24.50 16.01
N LYS A 108 -18.08 -23.63 16.87
CA LYS A 108 -18.32 -22.22 16.53
C LYS A 108 -17.01 -21.47 16.26
N ARG A 109 -16.02 -21.60 17.15
CA ARG A 109 -14.70 -20.99 16.96
C ARG A 109 -14.03 -21.44 15.67
N ARG A 110 -14.14 -22.73 15.31
CA ARG A 110 -13.64 -23.26 14.03
C ARG A 110 -14.33 -22.62 12.83
N MET A 111 -15.66 -22.52 12.87
CA MET A 111 -16.44 -21.89 11.80
C MET A 111 -15.97 -20.46 11.52
N VAL A 112 -15.75 -19.67 12.57
CA VAL A 112 -15.25 -18.28 12.46
C VAL A 112 -13.82 -18.26 11.92
N ALA A 113 -12.94 -19.12 12.42
CA ALA A 113 -11.55 -19.21 11.95
C ALA A 113 -11.44 -19.67 10.49
N SER A 114 -12.35 -20.51 10.00
CA SER A 114 -12.40 -20.94 8.60
C SER A 114 -13.03 -19.91 7.66
N THR A 115 -13.96 -19.08 8.15
CA THR A 115 -14.63 -18.04 7.33
C THR A 115 -13.82 -16.74 7.24
N GLY A 116 -13.02 -16.41 8.24
CA GLY A 116 -12.12 -15.24 8.22
C GLY A 116 -11.02 -15.29 7.15
N ALA A 117 -10.74 -16.45 6.56
CA ALA A 117 -9.71 -16.64 5.54
C ALA A 117 -10.09 -16.10 4.14
N CYS A 118 -11.35 -15.69 3.90
CA CYS A 118 -11.85 -15.35 2.56
C CYS A 118 -12.27 -13.88 2.35
N SER A 119 -12.29 -13.03 3.39
CA SER A 119 -12.77 -11.64 3.27
C SER A 119 -11.70 -10.60 2.90
N SER A 120 -10.50 -11.02 2.48
CA SER A 120 -9.44 -10.12 1.99
C SER A 120 -9.42 -10.07 0.46
N SER A 121 -10.51 -9.59 -0.13
CA SER A 121 -10.53 -9.16 -1.54
C SER A 121 -11.16 -7.77 -1.59
N GLY A 122 -10.30 -6.78 -1.46
CA GLY A 122 -10.65 -5.36 -1.46
C GLY A 122 -9.44 -4.59 -1.97
N ASP A 123 -9.14 -4.77 -3.25
CA ASP A 123 -8.26 -3.89 -4.00
C ASP A 123 -8.79 -2.46 -3.88
N VAL A 124 -8.07 -1.61 -3.13
CA VAL A 124 -8.26 -0.16 -3.17
C VAL A 124 -6.89 0.48 -3.39
N PHE A 125 -6.34 0.29 -4.59
CA PHE A 125 -5.54 1.34 -5.24
C PHE A 125 -5.41 1.11 -6.75
N SER A 126 -6.49 1.33 -7.50
CA SER A 126 -6.37 1.66 -8.93
C SER A 126 -6.22 3.17 -9.04
N ALA A 127 -4.97 3.66 -9.08
CA ALA A 127 -4.70 5.03 -9.51
C ALA A 127 -4.87 5.11 -11.04
N PRO A 128 -5.59 6.10 -11.59
CA PRO A 128 -5.62 6.32 -13.02
C PRO A 128 -4.34 7.07 -13.39
N TYR A 129 -3.42 6.40 -14.07
CA TYR A 129 -2.48 7.13 -14.91
C TYR A 129 -3.06 7.15 -16.33
N ALA A 130 -3.80 8.21 -16.63
CA ALA A 130 -4.10 8.60 -18.00
C ALA A 130 -3.62 10.03 -18.19
N ALA A 131 -2.91 10.23 -19.29
CA ALA A 131 -2.22 11.44 -19.66
C ALA A 131 -3.16 12.67 -19.74
N ASN A 132 -2.54 13.82 -19.49
CA ASN A 132 -3.03 15.16 -19.78
C ASN A 132 -3.70 15.24 -21.17
N VAL A 133 -4.95 15.73 -21.21
CA VAL A 133 -5.47 16.67 -22.23
C VAL A 133 -6.68 17.37 -21.62
N ASP A 134 -6.67 18.70 -21.73
CA ASP A 134 -7.70 19.64 -21.28
C ASP A 134 -9.12 19.24 -21.74
N ASP A 135 -10.13 19.35 -20.86
CA ASP A 135 -11.32 20.19 -21.14
C ASP A 135 -12.27 20.35 -19.93
N PHE A 136 -12.79 21.56 -19.87
CA PHE A 136 -13.92 22.20 -19.17
C PHE A 136 -14.98 21.37 -18.36
N SER A 137 -15.33 21.96 -17.20
CA SER A 137 -16.65 22.00 -16.52
C SER A 137 -17.07 21.02 -15.40
N ALA A 138 -17.23 21.64 -14.22
CA ALA A 138 -18.43 21.67 -13.36
C ALA A 138 -18.90 20.41 -12.57
N GLY A 139 -19.14 20.63 -11.26
CA GLY A 139 -20.01 19.81 -10.39
C GLY A 139 -19.28 19.17 -9.21
N VAL A 140 -19.08 19.87 -8.08
CA VAL A 140 -19.99 19.85 -6.91
C VAL A 140 -20.86 18.60 -6.80
N GLY A 141 -20.63 17.80 -5.75
CA GLY A 141 -21.48 16.66 -5.41
C GLY A 141 -20.98 15.83 -4.23
N THR A 142 -20.75 16.45 -3.06
CA THR A 142 -20.75 15.70 -1.79
C THR A 142 -22.20 15.30 -1.49
N SER A 143 -22.63 14.09 -1.85
CA SER A 143 -23.93 13.56 -1.41
C SER A 143 -23.76 12.59 -0.25
N VAL A 144 -24.11 13.09 0.92
CA VAL A 144 -24.56 12.29 2.07
C VAL A 144 -25.91 11.64 1.70
N GLY A 145 -26.06 10.34 1.98
CA GLY A 145 -27.34 9.60 1.88
C GLY A 145 -27.09 8.09 1.98
N CYS A 146 -27.12 7.49 3.18
CA CYS A 146 -28.28 6.99 3.95
C CYS A 146 -28.99 5.79 3.30
N GLY A 147 -29.06 4.66 4.03
CA GLY A 147 -29.85 3.49 3.61
C GLY A 147 -29.82 2.30 4.58
N PHE A 148 -30.11 2.49 5.87
CA PHE A 148 -30.62 1.39 6.70
C PHE A 148 -32.14 1.59 6.85
N GLY A 149 -32.93 0.68 6.28
CA GLY A 149 -34.39 0.70 6.35
C GLY A 149 -34.94 -0.72 6.53
N GLY A 150 -35.61 -0.92 7.65
CA GLY A 150 -36.32 -2.13 8.08
C GLY A 150 -36.40 -2.09 9.62
N ALA A 151 -37.55 -2.08 10.29
CA ALA A 151 -38.90 -2.51 9.92
C ALA A 151 -39.95 -1.81 10.82
N ASP A 152 -41.21 -2.20 10.61
CA ASP A 152 -42.38 -2.09 11.50
C ASP A 152 -43.35 -0.91 11.28
N GLU A 153 -44.11 -1.04 10.20
CA GLU A 153 -45.56 -1.34 10.23
C GLU A 153 -46.37 -0.83 11.44
N LEU A 154 -47.02 0.34 11.31
CA LEU A 154 -48.39 0.58 11.82
C LEU A 154 -49.11 1.58 10.89
N GLN A 155 -50.10 1.06 10.17
CA GLN A 155 -50.97 1.77 9.25
C GLN A 155 -52.37 1.87 9.89
N TYR A 156 -52.79 3.06 10.30
CA TYR A 156 -54.18 3.58 10.37
C TYR A 156 -54.02 5.08 10.69
N GLY A 157 -54.30 6.07 9.84
CA GLY A 157 -55.36 6.17 8.85
C GLY A 157 -56.54 6.92 9.46
N LEU A 158 -56.50 8.25 9.53
CA LEU A 158 -57.69 9.11 9.43
C LEU A 158 -57.32 10.55 9.05
N HIS A 159 -58.07 11.02 8.08
CA HIS A 159 -58.01 12.28 7.35
C HIS A 159 -58.74 13.43 8.07
N SER A 160 -58.45 14.64 7.60
CA SER A 160 -59.27 15.87 7.61
C SER A 160 -59.39 16.63 8.94
N ALA A 161 -58.92 17.88 9.02
CA ALA A 161 -59.41 19.11 8.37
C ALA A 161 -60.66 19.68 9.07
N GLU A 162 -60.43 20.54 10.06
CA GLU A 162 -60.86 21.95 10.20
C GLU A 162 -60.50 22.46 11.60
#